data_AF-A0A4R8GPP2-F1
#
_entry.id   AF-A0A4R8GPP2-F1
#
_cell.length_a   1.000
_cell.length_b   1.000
_cell.length_c   1.000
_cell.angle_alpha   90.00
_cell.angle_beta   90.00
_cell.angle_gamma   90.00
#
_symmetry.space_group_name_H-M   'P 1'
#
loop_
_entity.id
_entity.type
_entity.pdbx_description
1 polymer ?
#
loop_
_entity_poly.entity_id
_entity_poly.type
_entity_poly.pdbx_seq_one_letter_code
_entity_poly.pdbx_strand_id
1 'polypeptide(L)'
;MDNKLPFYIEILFENFYLDILNLLCVLSVFKSKWSGIKIRELSFYYCIIISKDNKIENNEIEDIKFDIQSLYINFEKDLKRIVLYLYNLNFIEITKKDDKDFDKVKIKITDKGLQTVNSLESSYFTEVISYAKKIKSEVTFSKENENIILGVSENEV
;
A
#
# COMPACT_ATOMS: atom_id res chain seq x y z
N MET A 1 3.03 16.27 30.40
CA MET A 1 1.59 16.00 30.19
C MET A 1 1.53 14.98 29.07
N ASP A 2 1.13 13.76 29.40
CA ASP A 2 1.00 12.67 28.44
C ASP A 2 -0.20 12.94 27.52
N ASN A 3 0.07 13.56 26.38
CA ASN A 3 -0.87 13.67 25.26
C ASN A 3 -0.98 12.31 24.55
N LYS A 4 -1.38 11.26 25.27
CA LYS A 4 -1.80 10.01 24.63
C LYS A 4 -3.28 10.13 24.30
N LEU A 5 -3.61 9.93 23.03
CA LEU A 5 -4.99 9.81 22.59
C LEU A 5 -5.66 8.71 23.42
N PRO A 6 -6.92 8.89 23.84
CA PRO A 6 -7.65 7.84 24.55
C PRO A 6 -7.61 6.55 23.73
N PHE A 7 -7.40 5.40 24.38
CA PHE A 7 -7.22 4.09 23.74
C PHE A 7 -8.32 3.72 22.72
N TYR A 8 -9.56 4.13 22.97
CA TYR A 8 -10.67 3.93 22.02
C TYR A 8 -10.56 4.81 20.76
N ILE A 9 -9.92 5.98 20.87
CA ILE A 9 -9.57 6.85 19.74
C ILE A 9 -8.38 6.24 18.98
N GLU A 10 -7.34 5.76 19.66
CA GLU A 10 -6.26 5.00 19.00
C GLU A 10 -6.82 3.80 18.21
N ILE A 11 -7.74 3.02 18.77
CA ILE A 11 -8.40 1.90 18.08
C ILE A 11 -9.23 2.34 16.87
N LEU A 12 -9.86 3.52 16.92
CA LEU A 12 -10.61 4.08 15.79
C LEU A 12 -9.70 4.55 14.65
N PHE A 13 -8.47 4.96 14.95
CA PHE A 13 -7.51 5.49 13.97
C PHE A 13 -6.46 4.47 13.50
N GLU A 14 -6.17 3.42 14.27
CA GLU A 14 -5.19 2.37 13.94
C GLU A 14 -5.89 1.02 13.70
N ASN A 15 -6.64 0.90 12.62
CA ASN A 15 -7.22 -0.38 12.25
C ASN A 15 -6.21 -1.24 11.48
N PHE A 16 -5.20 -1.72 12.21
CA PHE A 16 -4.12 -2.55 11.68
C PHE A 16 -4.63 -3.77 10.87
N TYR A 17 -5.77 -4.35 11.27
CA TYR A 17 -6.40 -5.44 10.51
C TYR A 17 -6.95 -4.98 9.16
N LEU A 18 -7.56 -3.81 9.12
CA LEU A 18 -8.02 -3.20 7.87
C LEU A 18 -6.83 -2.89 6.96
N ASP A 19 -5.72 -2.38 7.50
CA ASP A 19 -4.49 -2.12 6.72
C ASP A 19 -3.89 -3.42 6.15
N ILE A 20 -3.88 -4.50 6.93
CA ILE A 20 -3.46 -5.83 6.45
C ILE A 20 -4.33 -6.27 5.27
N LEU A 21 -5.66 -6.19 5.42
CA LEU A 21 -6.59 -6.62 4.38
C LEU A 21 -6.50 -5.73 3.14
N ASN A 22 -6.39 -4.42 3.33
CA ASN A 22 -6.19 -3.45 2.25
C ASN A 22 -4.91 -3.74 1.48
N LEU A 23 -3.78 -3.95 2.16
CA LEU A 23 -2.53 -4.26 1.49
C LEU A 23 -2.63 -5.57 0.71
N LEU A 24 -3.30 -6.57 1.28
CA LEU A 24 -3.54 -7.86 0.61
C LEU A 24 -4.43 -7.70 -0.64
N CYS A 25 -5.49 -6.87 -0.56
CA CYS A 25 -6.33 -6.50 -1.69
C CYS A 25 -5.52 -5.81 -2.79
N VAL A 26 -4.68 -4.83 -2.45
CA VAL A 26 -3.81 -4.14 -3.43
C VAL A 26 -2.83 -5.13 -4.06
N LEU A 27 -2.16 -5.96 -3.26
CA LEU A 27 -1.22 -6.97 -3.74
C LEU A 27 -1.88 -7.98 -4.69
N SER A 28 -3.15 -8.33 -4.47
CA SER A 28 -3.90 -9.29 -5.30
C SER A 28 -3.96 -8.88 -6.78
N VAL A 29 -3.94 -7.57 -7.06
CA VAL A 29 -3.95 -7.01 -8.42
C VAL A 29 -2.64 -7.32 -9.17
N PHE A 30 -1.56 -7.58 -8.42
CA PHE A 30 -0.25 -7.94 -8.97
C PHE A 30 -0.02 -9.45 -9.07
N LYS A 31 -1.04 -10.29 -8.85
CA LYS A 31 -0.92 -11.76 -8.91
C LYS A 31 -0.30 -12.31 -10.19
N SER A 32 -0.44 -11.60 -11.32
CA SER A 32 0.14 -12.00 -12.60
C SER A 32 1.64 -11.72 -12.74
N LYS A 33 2.24 -10.90 -11.87
CA LYS A 33 3.69 -10.64 -11.89
C LYS A 33 4.44 -11.85 -11.34
N TRP A 34 5.03 -12.65 -12.23
CA TRP A 34 5.76 -13.87 -11.86
C TRP A 34 6.86 -13.61 -10.82
N SER A 35 7.63 -12.52 -10.95
CA SER A 35 8.70 -12.19 -10.00
C SER A 35 8.22 -11.59 -8.67
N GLY A 36 6.92 -11.37 -8.50
CA GLY A 36 6.37 -10.55 -7.43
C GLY A 36 6.57 -9.04 -7.68
N ILE A 37 6.22 -8.25 -6.66
CA ILE A 37 6.32 -6.79 -6.62
C ILE A 37 7.29 -6.36 -5.51
N LYS A 38 8.02 -5.26 -5.70
CA LYS A 38 8.87 -4.70 -4.63
C LYS A 38 8.00 -4.07 -3.54
N ILE A 39 8.46 -4.11 -2.30
CA ILE A 39 7.81 -3.46 -1.16
C ILE A 39 7.60 -1.96 -1.42
N ARG A 40 8.62 -1.26 -1.91
CA ARG A 40 8.53 0.18 -2.24
C ARG A 40 7.44 0.48 -3.27
N GLU A 41 7.43 -0.30 -4.35
CA GLU A 41 6.42 -0.19 -5.42
C GLU A 41 5.02 -0.49 -4.88
N LEU A 42 4.87 -1.50 -4.03
CA LEU A 42 3.57 -1.82 -3.41
C LEU A 42 3.08 -0.68 -2.49
N SER A 43 3.98 -0.08 -1.72
CA SER A 43 3.69 1.02 -0.80
C SER A 43 3.22 2.26 -1.55
N PHE A 44 3.88 2.58 -2.66
CA PHE A 44 3.46 3.63 -3.58
C PHE A 44 2.00 3.44 -4.01
N TYR A 45 1.65 2.25 -4.51
CA TYR A 45 0.28 1.96 -4.94
C TYR A 45 -0.72 2.00 -3.77
N TYR A 46 -0.35 1.41 -2.63
CA TYR A 46 -1.19 1.41 -1.43
C TYR A 46 -1.60 2.83 -1.03
N CYS A 47 -0.64 3.76 -0.96
CA CYS A 47 -0.89 5.12 -0.51
C CYS A 47 -1.87 5.87 -1.44
N ILE A 48 -1.70 5.72 -2.76
CA ILE A 48 -2.65 6.28 -3.75
C ILE A 48 -4.05 5.70 -3.52
N ILE A 49 -4.16 4.38 -3.40
CA ILE A 49 -5.43 3.67 -3.36
C ILE A 49 -6.23 4.00 -2.09
N ILE A 50 -5.56 4.09 -0.94
CA ILE A 50 -6.21 4.31 0.35
C ILE A 50 -6.56 5.78 0.59
N SER A 51 -5.79 6.72 0.02
CA SER A 51 -6.07 8.14 0.19
C SER A 51 -7.41 8.59 -0.39
N LYS A 52 -8.02 7.86 -1.35
CA LYS A 52 -9.35 8.07 -1.98
C LYS A 52 -9.67 9.47 -2.54
N ASP A 53 -8.87 10.48 -2.25
CA ASP A 53 -9.12 11.91 -2.48
C ASP A 53 -8.37 12.48 -3.68
N ASN A 54 -7.62 11.66 -4.41
CA ASN A 54 -6.89 12.13 -5.60
C ASN A 54 -7.79 12.08 -6.82
N LYS A 55 -8.01 13.26 -7.41
CA LYS A 55 -8.37 13.33 -8.82
C LYS A 55 -7.14 12.94 -9.61
N ILE A 56 -7.16 11.74 -10.17
CA ILE A 56 -6.19 11.35 -11.19
C ILE A 56 -6.79 11.82 -12.50
N GLU A 57 -6.31 12.95 -12.99
CA GLU A 57 -6.61 13.46 -14.33
C GLU A 57 -5.33 13.30 -15.18
N ASN A 58 -5.46 12.79 -16.40
CA ASN A 58 -4.37 12.68 -17.39
C ASN A 58 -3.11 11.86 -17.02
N ASN A 59 -3.23 10.77 -16.24
CA ASN A 59 -2.11 9.90 -15.82
C ASN A 59 -1.06 10.59 -14.92
N GLU A 60 -1.34 11.81 -14.45
CA GLU A 60 -0.50 12.56 -13.53
C GLU A 60 -1.25 12.75 -12.20
N ILE A 61 -0.52 12.73 -11.09
CA ILE A 61 -1.11 12.98 -9.77
C ILE A 61 -1.13 14.50 -9.57
N GLU A 62 -2.21 15.17 -10.00
CA GLU A 62 -2.41 16.59 -9.73
C GLU A 62 -2.78 16.79 -8.25
N ASP A 63 -2.03 17.64 -7.56
CA ASP A 63 -2.23 18.08 -6.17
C ASP A 63 -2.40 16.95 -5.14
N ILE A 64 -1.26 16.41 -4.73
CA ILE A 64 -1.18 15.54 -3.56
C ILE A 64 -1.46 16.37 -2.32
N LYS A 65 -2.66 16.15 -1.76
CA LYS A 65 -2.98 16.64 -0.43
C LYS A 65 -1.97 16.11 0.58
N PHE A 66 -1.61 16.95 1.54
CA PHE A 66 -0.75 16.66 2.70
C PHE A 66 -1.03 15.30 3.38
N ASP A 67 -2.27 14.81 3.24
CA ASP A 67 -2.75 13.53 3.74
C ASP A 67 -1.97 12.31 3.21
N ILE A 68 -1.48 12.34 1.96
CA ILE A 68 -0.76 11.19 1.36
C ILE A 68 0.67 11.08 1.84
N GLN A 69 1.37 12.21 1.98
CA GLN A 69 2.72 12.24 2.54
C GLN A 69 2.69 11.70 3.97
N SER A 70 1.72 12.18 4.75
CA SER A 70 1.47 11.69 6.11
C SER A 70 1.15 10.20 6.13
N LEU A 71 0.31 9.73 5.19
CA LEU A 71 -0.05 8.32 5.07
C LEU A 71 1.15 7.46 4.66
N TYR A 72 2.02 7.91 3.75
CA TYR A 72 3.22 7.18 3.35
C TYR A 72 4.19 7.03 4.52
N ILE A 73 4.48 8.13 5.23
CA ILE A 73 5.39 8.12 6.40
C ILE A 73 4.84 7.25 7.53
N ASN A 74 3.53 7.30 7.79
CA ASN A 74 2.91 6.47 8.83
C ASN A 74 2.86 5.01 8.40
N PHE A 75 2.48 4.73 7.15
CA PHE A 75 2.39 3.38 6.62
C PHE A 75 3.75 2.68 6.55
N GLU A 76 4.84 3.38 6.23
CA GLU A 76 6.19 2.80 6.26
C GLU A 76 6.55 2.18 7.61
N LYS A 77 6.13 2.80 8.71
CA LYS A 77 6.42 2.31 10.07
C LYS A 77 5.74 0.96 10.33
N ASP A 78 4.52 0.79 9.83
CA ASP A 78 3.72 -0.42 10.04
C ASP A 78 3.90 -1.47 8.95
N LEU A 79 4.37 -1.08 7.76
CA LEU A 79 4.47 -1.96 6.60
C LEU A 79 5.31 -3.21 6.87
N LYS A 80 6.44 -3.07 7.58
CA LYS A 80 7.27 -4.22 7.97
C LYS A 80 6.47 -5.22 8.81
N ARG A 81 5.68 -4.72 9.76
CA ARG A 81 4.84 -5.53 10.64
C ARG A 81 3.69 -6.18 9.86
N ILE A 82 3.05 -5.45 8.95
CA ILE A 82 2.00 -5.97 8.06
C ILE A 82 2.54 -7.09 7.18
N VAL A 83 3.68 -6.87 6.52
CA VAL A 83 4.32 -7.86 5.63
C VAL A 83 4.69 -9.12 6.42
N LEU A 84 5.26 -8.96 7.62
CA LEU A 84 5.59 -10.10 8.48
C LEU A 84 4.33 -10.89 8.87
N TYR A 85 3.23 -10.19 9.18
CA TYR A 85 1.95 -10.83 9.52
C TYR A 85 1.38 -11.62 8.34
N LEU A 86 1.33 -11.01 7.15
CA LEU A 86 0.89 -11.66 5.92
C LEU A 86 1.76 -12.87 5.57
N TYR A 87 3.07 -12.78 5.78
CA TYR A 87 4.01 -13.88 5.55
C TYR A 87 3.76 -15.04 6.51
N ASN A 88 3.62 -14.77 7.81
CA ASN A 88 3.34 -15.79 8.83
C ASN A 88 1.99 -16.49 8.62
N LEU A 89 1.00 -15.80 8.04
CA LEU A 89 -0.27 -16.40 7.67
C LEU A 89 -0.23 -17.21 6.36
N ASN A 90 0.91 -17.27 5.69
CA ASN A 90 1.10 -17.85 4.35
C ASN A 90 0.22 -17.20 3.28
N PHE A 91 -0.13 -15.91 3.45
CA PHE A 91 -0.86 -15.14 2.42
C PHE A 91 0.07 -14.56 1.37
N ILE A 92 1.35 -14.38 1.71
CA ILE A 92 2.39 -13.94 0.79
C ILE A 92 3.63 -14.82 0.91
N GLU A 93 4.45 -14.81 -0.14
CA GLU A 93 5.79 -15.38 -0.19
C GLU A 93 6.82 -14.30 -0.52
N ILE A 94 8.04 -14.45 -0.02
CA ILE A 94 9.17 -13.57 -0.36
C ILE A 94 9.92 -14.20 -1.53
N THR A 95 9.82 -13.59 -2.71
CA THR A 95 10.42 -14.10 -3.95
C THR A 95 11.86 -13.61 -4.15
N LYS A 96 12.21 -12.47 -3.55
CA LYS A 96 13.59 -11.96 -3.51
C LYS A 96 13.83 -11.23 -2.19
N LYS A 97 14.87 -11.64 -1.47
CA LYS A 97 15.33 -10.98 -0.24
C LYS A 97 16.38 -9.93 -0.55
N ASP A 98 16.43 -8.91 0.29
CA ASP A 98 17.52 -7.95 0.38
C ASP A 98 17.70 -7.64 1.87
N ASP A 99 18.78 -8.15 2.46
CA ASP A 99 19.01 -8.06 3.91
C ASP A 99 19.42 -6.66 4.35
N LYS A 100 19.78 -5.78 3.39
CA LYS A 100 20.23 -4.41 3.65
C LYS A 100 19.11 -3.39 3.45
N ASP A 101 18.12 -3.72 2.63
CA ASP A 101 17.12 -2.76 2.19
C ASP A 101 15.74 -3.41 2.01
N PHE A 102 14.86 -3.19 2.99
CA PHE A 102 13.51 -3.75 3.02
C PHE A 102 12.68 -3.33 1.80
N ASP A 103 12.91 -2.15 1.26
CA ASP A 103 12.19 -1.60 0.10
C ASP A 103 12.44 -2.40 -1.18
N LYS A 104 13.60 -3.05 -1.26
CA LYS A 104 14.03 -3.87 -2.40
C LYS A 104 13.55 -5.32 -2.32
N VAL A 105 13.03 -5.75 -1.17
CA VAL A 105 12.42 -7.07 -0.99
C VAL A 105 11.25 -7.19 -1.98
N LYS A 106 11.15 -8.35 -2.64
CA LYS A 106 10.00 -8.68 -3.49
C LYS A 106 9.11 -9.69 -2.82
N ILE A 107 7.81 -9.42 -2.87
CA ILE A 107 6.77 -10.30 -2.35
C ILE A 107 5.76 -10.65 -3.44
N LYS A 108 5.10 -11.79 -3.27
CA LYS A 108 4.04 -12.27 -4.14
C LYS A 108 2.91 -12.85 -3.32
N ILE A 109 1.68 -12.68 -3.77
CA ILE A 109 0.51 -13.29 -3.13
C ILE A 109 0.48 -14.80 -3.42
N THR A 110 0.15 -15.59 -2.40
CA THR A 110 -0.05 -17.04 -2.55
C THR A 110 -1.49 -17.36 -2.97
N ASP A 111 -1.76 -18.60 -3.34
CA ASP A 111 -3.14 -19.05 -3.62
C ASP A 111 -4.03 -18.92 -2.38
N LYS A 112 -3.48 -19.17 -1.19
CA LYS A 112 -4.19 -18.96 0.09
C LYS A 112 -4.56 -17.49 0.27
N GLY A 113 -3.62 -16.57 0.04
CA GLY A 113 -3.88 -15.13 0.10
C GLY A 113 -4.96 -14.69 -0.89
N LEU A 114 -4.93 -15.23 -2.12
CA LEU A 114 -5.96 -14.96 -3.13
C LEU A 114 -7.34 -15.49 -2.73
N GLN A 115 -7.42 -16.69 -2.17
CA GLN A 115 -8.67 -17.25 -1.66
C GLN A 115 -9.24 -16.37 -0.54
N THR A 116 -8.40 -15.90 0.38
CA THR A 116 -8.81 -14.97 1.43
C THR A 116 -9.39 -13.68 0.84
N VAL A 117 -8.71 -13.06 -0.13
CA VAL A 117 -9.24 -11.85 -0.80
C VAL A 117 -10.58 -12.12 -1.47
N ASN A 118 -10.74 -13.26 -2.15
CA ASN A 118 -11.99 -13.61 -2.83
C ASN A 118 -13.14 -13.94 -1.85
N SER A 119 -12.83 -14.30 -0.60
CA SER A 119 -13.83 -14.55 0.46
C SER A 119 -14.32 -13.28 1.17
N LEU A 120 -13.74 -12.11 0.87
CA LEU A 120 -14.18 -10.85 1.47
C LEU A 120 -15.51 -10.41 0.85
N GLU A 121 -16.59 -10.47 1.62
CA GLU A 121 -17.96 -10.15 1.15
C GLU A 121 -18.27 -8.63 1.13
N SER A 122 -17.43 -7.80 1.76
CA SER A 122 -17.70 -6.37 1.88
C SER A 122 -17.55 -5.62 0.55
N SER A 123 -18.52 -4.77 0.24
CA SER A 123 -18.48 -3.87 -0.93
C SER A 123 -17.24 -2.97 -0.91
N TYR A 124 -16.79 -2.57 0.29
CA TYR A 124 -15.57 -1.79 0.48
C TYR A 124 -14.34 -2.45 -0.17
N PHE A 125 -14.10 -3.74 0.08
CA PHE A 125 -12.92 -4.42 -0.49
C PHE A 125 -13.05 -4.60 -2.00
N THR A 126 -14.27 -4.75 -2.51
CA THR A 126 -14.54 -4.78 -3.95
C THR A 126 -14.19 -3.45 -4.60
N GLU A 127 -14.54 -2.33 -3.97
CA GLU A 127 -14.15 -0.98 -4.41
C GLU A 127 -12.63 -0.79 -4.38
N VAL A 128 -11.96 -1.20 -3.29
CA VAL A 128 -10.50 -1.13 -3.16
C VAL A 128 -9.81 -1.89 -4.30
N ILE A 129 -10.23 -3.12 -4.59
CA ILE A 129 -9.66 -3.94 -5.67
C ILE A 129 -9.94 -3.32 -7.05
N SER A 130 -11.15 -2.79 -7.27
CA SER A 130 -11.53 -2.14 -8.51
C SER A 130 -10.67 -0.89 -8.76
N TYR A 131 -10.54 -0.04 -7.75
CA TYR A 131 -9.71 1.16 -7.82
C TYR A 131 -8.23 0.78 -8.00
N ALA A 132 -7.73 -0.20 -7.26
CA ALA A 132 -6.36 -0.71 -7.42
C ALA A 132 -6.05 -1.19 -8.86
N LYS A 133 -7.01 -1.85 -9.53
CA LYS A 133 -6.88 -2.23 -10.95
C LYS A 133 -6.78 -1.00 -11.85
N LYS A 134 -7.61 0.02 -11.62
CA LYS A 134 -7.60 1.29 -12.36
C LYS A 134 -6.27 2.03 -12.18
N ILE A 135 -5.82 2.22 -10.93
CA ILE A 135 -4.55 2.89 -10.61
C ILE A 135 -3.39 2.17 -11.27
N LYS A 136 -3.34 0.83 -11.18
CA LYS A 136 -2.27 0.05 -11.81
C LYS A 136 -2.19 0.24 -13.33
N SER A 137 -3.32 0.48 -14.00
CA SER A 137 -3.34 0.73 -15.45
C SER A 137 -3.03 2.17 -15.85
N GLU A 138 -3.33 3.14 -15.00
CA GLU A 138 -3.20 4.58 -15.30
C GLU A 138 -1.89 5.18 -14.77
N VAL A 139 -1.42 4.72 -13.61
CA VAL A 139 -0.25 5.28 -12.92
C VAL A 139 0.89 4.27 -12.89
N THR A 140 2.00 4.65 -13.52
CA THR A 140 3.22 3.84 -13.49
C THR A 140 4.07 4.19 -12.28
N PHE A 141 4.69 3.18 -11.67
CA PHE A 141 5.70 3.42 -10.65
C PHE A 141 6.99 3.91 -11.30
N SER A 142 7.32 5.18 -11.06
CA SER A 142 8.57 5.84 -11.46
C SER A 142 9.12 6.65 -10.30
N LYS A 143 10.41 6.99 -10.35
CA LYS A 143 11.03 7.84 -9.32
C LYS A 143 10.38 9.24 -9.28
N GLU A 144 9.96 9.73 -10.44
CA GLU A 144 9.25 11.01 -10.60
C GLU A 144 7.89 10.98 -9.89
N ASN A 145 7.04 10.00 -10.20
CA ASN A 145 5.74 9.84 -9.56
C ASN A 145 5.86 9.59 -8.05
N GLU A 146 6.89 8.86 -7.63
CA GLU A 146 7.17 8.64 -6.21
C GLU A 146 7.61 9.93 -5.50
N ASN A 147 8.46 10.75 -6.12
CA ASN A 147 8.86 12.05 -5.58
C ASN A 147 7.65 12.98 -5.44
N ILE A 148 6.74 12.95 -6.41
CA ILE A 148 5.46 13.66 -6.37
C ILE A 148 4.69 13.23 -5.11
N ILE A 149 4.49 11.92 -4.86
CA ILE A 149 3.89 11.36 -3.62
C ILE A 149 4.58 11.84 -2.34
N LEU A 150 5.91 11.89 -2.35
CA LEU A 150 6.70 12.28 -1.18
C LEU A 150 6.74 13.80 -0.96
N GLY A 151 6.16 14.61 -1.85
CA GLY A 151 6.21 16.07 -1.75
C GLY A 151 7.57 16.67 -2.04
N VAL A 152 8.45 15.92 -2.71
CA VAL A 152 9.77 16.41 -3.11
C VAL A 152 9.59 17.12 -4.44
N SER A 153 9.33 18.42 -4.41
CA SER A 153 9.33 19.27 -5.61
C SER A 153 10.76 19.40 -6.15
N GLU A 154 10.94 19.40 -7.47
CA GLU A 154 12.25 19.53 -8.15
C GLU A 154 12.97 20.88 -7.94
N ASN A 155 12.55 21.70 -6.98
CA ASN A 155 13.10 23.04 -6.74
C ASN A 155 13.96 23.11 -5.48
N GLU A 156 14.96 22.24 -5.36
CA GLU A 156 16.12 22.46 -4.49
C GLU A 156 17.41 21.94 -5.16
N VAL A 157 17.86 22.67 -6.20
CA VAL A 157 19.27 22.71 -6.65
C VAL A 157 19.66 24.15 -6.92
#